data_AF-A0A165VEP0-F1
#
_entry.id   AF-A0A165VEP0-F1
#
_cell.length_a   1.000
_cell.length_b   1.000
_cell.length_c   1.000
_cell.angle_alpha   90.00
_cell.angle_beta   90.00
_cell.angle_gamma   90.00
#
_symmetry.space_group_name_H-M   'P 1'
#
loop_
_entity.id
_entity.type
_entity.pdbx_description
1 polymer ?
#
loop_
_entity_poly.entity_id
_entity_poly.type
_entity_poly.pdbx_seq_one_letter_code
_entity_poly.pdbx_strand_id
1 'polypeptide(L)'
;MTTAQSSDTLPSTIPKLDPSGVNWAVFSERFQDAVRAKRLWGHFDGTTIAPDGPADAANPTAAETLRIETWSNNEATARYLLTQKIPDSALMRV
;
A
#
# COMPACT_ATOMS: atom_id res chain seq x y z
N MET A 1 22.41 7.71 -9.42
CA MET A 1 21.75 7.26 -8.17
C MET A 1 20.81 6.13 -8.55
N THR A 2 21.05 4.92 -8.06
CA THR A 2 20.28 3.73 -8.44
C THR A 2 18.98 3.72 -7.65
N THR A 3 17.86 4.07 -8.27
CA THR A 3 16.55 3.80 -7.68
C THR A 3 16.39 2.29 -7.64
N ALA A 4 16.44 1.71 -6.44
CA ALA A 4 16.05 0.32 -6.25
C ALA A 4 14.57 0.21 -6.64
N GLN A 5 14.31 -0.28 -7.85
CA GLN A 5 12.98 -0.48 -8.39
C GLN A 5 12.33 -1.60 -7.58
N SER A 6 11.66 -1.23 -6.49
CA SER A 6 10.85 -2.14 -5.70
C SER A 6 9.74 -2.62 -6.63
N SER A 7 9.77 -3.89 -7.05
CA SER A 7 8.73 -4.40 -7.93
C SER A 7 7.36 -4.20 -7.27
N ASP A 8 6.40 -3.55 -7.92
CA ASP A 8 5.03 -3.34 -7.43
C ASP A 8 4.18 -4.64 -7.44
N THR A 9 4.83 -5.79 -7.28
CA THR A 9 4.20 -7.10 -7.28
C THR A 9 4.49 -7.83 -5.98
N LEU A 10 3.51 -8.61 -5.53
CA LEU A 10 3.67 -9.54 -4.43
C LEU A 10 4.20 -10.88 -4.96
N PRO A 11 5.02 -11.60 -4.18
CA PRO A 11 5.41 -12.97 -4.50
C PRO A 11 4.20 -13.86 -4.78
N SER A 12 4.37 -14.84 -5.66
CA SER A 12 3.34 -15.86 -5.94
C SER A 12 3.04 -16.74 -4.72
N THR A 13 3.95 -16.80 -3.75
CA THR A 13 3.79 -17.52 -2.49
C THR A 13 2.73 -16.91 -1.57
N ILE A 14 2.36 -15.64 -1.78
CA ILE A 14 1.24 -15.01 -1.05
C ILE A 14 -0.06 -15.49 -1.66
N PRO A 15 -0.91 -16.23 -0.92
CA PRO A 15 -2.17 -16.73 -1.47
C PRO A 15 -3.11 -15.55 -1.79
N LYS A 16 -4.06 -15.78 -2.72
CA LYS A 16 -5.21 -14.88 -2.85
C LYS A 16 -6.18 -15.16 -1.71
N LEU A 17 -6.89 -14.13 -1.25
CA LEU A 17 -7.99 -14.28 -0.31
C LEU A 17 -9.11 -15.08 -1.00
N ASP A 18 -9.54 -16.14 -0.33
CA ASP A 18 -10.65 -16.97 -0.78
C ASP A 18 -11.96 -16.17 -0.66
N PRO A 19 -12.89 -16.23 -1.63
CA PRO A 19 -14.17 -15.53 -1.54
C PRO A 19 -15.01 -15.85 -0.30
N SER A 20 -14.86 -17.06 0.27
CA SER A 20 -15.51 -17.44 1.53
C SER A 20 -14.81 -16.88 2.78
N GLY A 21 -13.59 -16.36 2.63
CA GLY A 21 -12.75 -15.88 3.73
C GLY A 21 -12.07 -16.99 4.54
N VAL A 22 -12.22 -18.26 4.17
CA VAL A 22 -11.71 -19.41 4.96
C VAL A 22 -10.19 -19.37 5.18
N ASN A 23 -9.43 -18.80 4.25
CA ASN A 23 -7.98 -18.67 4.35
C ASN A 23 -7.51 -17.33 4.92
N TRP A 24 -8.40 -16.52 5.51
CA TRP A 24 -8.11 -15.16 5.98
C TRP A 24 -6.87 -15.09 6.87
N ALA A 25 -6.73 -15.99 7.86
CA ALA A 25 -5.62 -15.96 8.79
C ALA A 25 -4.26 -16.09 8.07
N VAL A 26 -4.14 -17.08 7.17
CA VAL A 26 -2.92 -17.31 6.39
C VAL A 26 -2.67 -16.19 5.39
N PHE A 27 -3.73 -15.72 4.71
CA PHE A 27 -3.63 -14.58 3.80
C PHE A 27 -3.11 -13.33 4.53
N SER A 28 -3.72 -12.98 5.65
CA SER A 28 -3.42 -11.77 6.41
C SER A 28 -1.98 -11.78 6.92
N GLU A 29 -1.52 -12.88 7.51
CA GLU A 29 -0.14 -13.02 7.99
C GLU A 29 0.89 -12.87 6.86
N ARG A 30 0.70 -13.60 5.76
CA ARG A 30 1.62 -13.58 4.62
C ARG A 30 1.62 -12.23 3.90
N PHE A 31 0.43 -11.64 3.71
CA PHE A 31 0.30 -10.32 3.10
C PHE A 31 0.97 -9.24 3.96
N GLN A 32 0.75 -9.27 5.27
CA GLN A 32 1.41 -8.38 6.23
C GLN A 32 2.93 -8.43 6.10
N ASP A 33 3.52 -9.62 6.14
CA ASP A 33 4.98 -9.79 6.03
C ASP A 33 5.52 -9.24 4.72
N ALA A 34 4.85 -9.53 3.60
CA ALA A 34 5.26 -9.06 2.28
C ALA A 34 5.19 -7.52 2.14
N VAL A 35 4.16 -6.91 2.71
CA VAL A 35 3.97 -5.45 2.69
C VAL A 35 4.93 -4.75 3.68
N ARG A 36 5.21 -5.35 4.84
CA ARG A 36 6.24 -4.88 5.79
C ARG A 36 7.62 -4.90 5.16
N ALA A 37 7.97 -5.95 4.41
CA ALA A 37 9.23 -6.04 3.69
C ALA A 37 9.40 -4.91 2.65
N LYS A 38 8.29 -4.39 2.11
CA LYS A 38 8.26 -3.21 1.22
C LYS A 38 8.13 -1.87 1.95
N ARG A 39 8.08 -1.86 3.29
CA ARG A 39 7.87 -0.66 4.13
C ARG A 39 6.55 0.07 3.90
N LEU A 40 5.53 -0.65 3.42
CA LEU A 40 4.22 -0.08 3.11
C LEU A 40 3.16 -0.40 4.17
N TRP A 41 3.48 -1.21 5.19
CA TRP A 41 2.49 -1.67 6.17
C TRP A 41 1.86 -0.53 6.97
N GLY A 42 2.63 0.56 7.16
CA GLY A 42 2.14 1.75 7.85
C GLY A 42 0.94 2.43 7.19
N HIS A 43 0.73 2.21 5.88
CA HIS A 43 -0.45 2.67 5.15
C HIS A 43 -1.72 1.84 5.46
N PHE A 44 -1.57 0.61 5.96
CA PHE A 44 -2.68 -0.25 6.33
C PHE A 44 -3.07 -0.12 7.81
N ASP A 45 -2.08 -0.03 8.71
CA ASP A 45 -2.33 0.07 10.14
C ASP A 45 -2.47 1.53 10.64
N GLY A 46 -2.26 2.51 9.75
CA GLY A 46 -2.39 3.93 10.05
C GLY A 46 -1.19 4.55 10.76
N THR A 47 -0.09 3.82 10.96
CA THR A 47 1.13 4.38 11.54
C THR A 47 1.86 5.35 10.59
N THR A 48 1.69 5.20 9.28
CA THR A 48 2.15 6.19 8.28
C THR A 48 1.04 7.20 8.00
N ILE A 49 0.99 8.25 8.81
CA ILE A 49 -0.02 9.31 8.71
C ILE A 49 0.16 10.09 7.39
N ALA A 50 -0.96 10.42 6.74
CA ALA A 50 -0.97 11.29 5.57
C ALA A 50 -0.37 12.66 5.92
N PRO A 51 0.56 13.19 5.12
CA PRO A 51 1.10 14.51 5.36
C PRO A 51 0.00 15.55 5.21
N ASP A 52 -0.02 16.53 6.12
CA ASP A 52 -0.77 17.76 5.89
C ASP A 52 -0.32 18.41 4.58
N GLY A 53 -1.24 19.14 3.96
CA GLY A 53 -0.94 19.95 2.79
C GLY A 53 0.20 20.96 3.05
N PRO A 54 0.71 21.61 1.99
CA PRO A 54 1.73 22.64 2.16
C PRO A 54 1.23 23.75 3.09
N ALA A 55 2.13 24.29 3.93
CA ALA A 55 1.81 25.34 4.89
C ALA A 55 1.31 26.63 4.21
N ASP A 56 1.84 26.93 3.01
CA ASP A 56 1.30 27.92 2.08
C ASP A 56 0.90 27.22 0.77
N ALA A 57 -0.40 27.13 0.52
CA ALA A 57 -0.93 26.51 -0.70
C ALA A 57 -0.58 27.28 -1.98
N ALA A 58 -0.29 28.59 -1.89
CA ALA A 58 0.11 29.39 -3.04
C ALA A 58 1.58 29.18 -3.41
N ASN A 59 2.44 28.83 -2.44
CA ASN A 59 3.88 28.66 -2.63
C ASN A 59 4.40 27.43 -1.89
N PRO A 60 4.01 26.21 -2.32
CA PRO A 60 4.50 24.98 -1.68
C PRO A 60 6.01 24.85 -1.84
N THR A 61 6.69 24.46 -0.77
CA THR A 61 8.12 24.14 -0.85
C THR A 61 8.33 22.81 -1.57
N ALA A 62 9.48 22.66 -2.24
CA ALA A 62 9.83 21.41 -2.91
C ALA A 62 9.83 20.20 -1.95
N ALA A 63 10.18 20.41 -0.67
CA ALA A 63 10.17 19.36 0.34
C ALA A 63 8.75 18.92 0.71
N GLU A 64 7.80 19.85 0.82
CA GLU A 64 6.40 19.53 1.08
C GLU A 64 5.78 18.76 -0.08
N THR A 65 5.99 19.23 -1.31
CA THR A 65 5.50 18.56 -2.53
C THR A 65 6.05 17.13 -2.62
N LEU A 66 7.36 16.96 -2.43
CA LEU A 66 7.98 15.64 -2.47
C LEU A 66 7.42 14.71 -1.37
N ARG A 67 7.20 15.23 -0.16
CA ARG A 67 6.62 14.45 0.95
C ARG A 67 5.21 13.97 0.62
N ILE A 68 4.37 14.86 0.09
CA ILE A 68 2.99 14.55 -0.30
C ILE A 68 2.96 13.55 -1.45
N GLU A 69 3.74 13.77 -2.50
CA GLU A 69 3.84 12.86 -3.66
C GLU A 69 4.35 11.49 -3.25
N THR A 70 5.39 11.43 -2.41
CA THR A 70 5.94 10.16 -1.92
C THR A 70 4.90 9.38 -1.12
N TRP A 71 4.19 10.04 -0.21
CA TRP A 71 3.14 9.39 0.57
C TRP A 71 2.01 8.90 -0.35
N SER A 72 1.56 9.73 -1.30
CA SER A 72 0.48 9.39 -2.24
C SER A 72 0.84 8.21 -3.15
N ASN A 73 2.07 8.17 -3.66
CA ASN A 73 2.58 7.06 -4.45
C ASN A 73 2.63 5.76 -3.63
N ASN A 74 3.14 5.83 -2.40
CA ASN A 74 3.18 4.66 -1.52
C ASN A 74 1.78 4.16 -1.14
N GLU A 75 0.83 5.07 -0.90
CA GLU A 75 -0.58 4.75 -0.66
C GLU A 75 -1.21 4.06 -1.88
N ALA A 76 -0.95 4.56 -3.08
CA ALA A 76 -1.41 3.95 -4.32
C ALA A 76 -0.82 2.54 -4.51
N THR A 77 0.49 2.37 -4.30
CA THR A 77 1.16 1.07 -4.38
C THR A 77 0.62 0.10 -3.32
N ALA A 78 0.45 0.54 -2.06
CA ALA A 78 -0.09 -0.29 -1.00
C ALA A 78 -1.46 -0.86 -1.39
N ARG A 79 -2.38 0.01 -1.84
CA ARG A 79 -3.71 -0.40 -2.32
C ARG A 79 -3.61 -1.33 -3.53
N TYR A 80 -2.75 -1.03 -4.50
CA TYR A 80 -2.54 -1.89 -5.67
C TYR A 80 -2.06 -3.29 -5.31
N LEU A 81 -1.16 -3.43 -4.33
CA LEU A 81 -0.71 -4.74 -3.84
C LEU A 81 -1.86 -5.53 -3.21
N LEU A 82 -2.76 -4.86 -2.48
CA LEU A 82 -3.96 -5.49 -1.93
C LEU A 82 -4.88 -6.00 -3.05
N THR A 83 -5.16 -5.18 -4.08
CA THR A 83 -6.07 -5.56 -5.17
C THR A 83 -5.58 -6.76 -5.97
N GLN A 84 -4.27 -7.03 -6.03
CA GLN A 84 -3.73 -8.24 -6.67
C GLN A 84 -4.15 -9.56 -5.99
N LYS A 85 -4.54 -9.52 -4.72
CA LYS A 85 -4.77 -10.71 -3.90
C LYS A 85 -6.17 -10.83 -3.31
N ILE A 86 -7.01 -9.81 -3.43
CA ILE A 86 -8.42 -9.91 -3.03
C ILE A 86 -9.30 -10.35 -4.21
N PRO A 87 -10.38 -11.11 -3.97
CA PRO A 87 -11.35 -11.44 -4.99
C PRO A 87 -12.20 -10.20 -5.35
N ASP A 88 -12.72 -10.15 -6.57
CA ASP A 88 -13.53 -9.02 -7.05
C ASP A 88 -14.79 -8.79 -6.18
N SER A 89 -15.35 -9.87 -5.63
CA SER A 89 -16.49 -9.81 -4.69
C SER A 89 -16.18 -9.07 -3.39
N ALA A 90 -14.90 -8.98 -3.01
CA ALA A 90 -14.45 -8.20 -1.86
C ALA A 90 -14.05 -6.77 -2.25
N LEU A 91 -13.65 -6.54 -3.51
CA LEU A 91 -13.27 -5.23 -4.03
C LEU A 91 -14.49 -4.37 -4.38
N MET A 92 -15.52 -4.97 -4.97
CA MET A 92 -16.74 -4.29 -5.38
C MET A 92 -17.88 -4.67 -4.42
N ARG A 93 -18.37 -3.69 -3.65
CA ARG A 93 -19.69 -3.82 -3.00
C ARG A 93 -20.73 -3.72 -4.11
N VAL A 94 -21.32 -4.85 -4.48
CA VAL A 94 -22.54 -4.89 -5.30
C VAL A 94 -23.74 -4.54 -4.41
#